data_AF-A0A318RR14-F1
#
_entry.id   AF-A0A318RR14-F1
#
_cell.length_a   1.000
_cell.length_b   1.000
_cell.length_c   1.000
_cell.angle_alpha   90.00
_cell.angle_beta   90.00
_cell.angle_gamma   90.00
#
_symmetry.space_group_name_H-M   'P 1'
#
loop_
_entity.id
_entity.type
_entity.pdbx_description
1 polymer ?
#
loop_
_entity_poly.entity_id
_entity_poly.type
_entity_poly.pdbx_seq_one_letter_code
_entity_poly.pdbx_strand_id
1 'polypeptide(L)'
;STIADYFDQLKTFTMLDMASQITCPTLLLESVGDPVGGGGPALLDAISSTTKELISPPASSGLAGHCGGLGQKVWERIVFDWLDTILTPQA
;
A
#
# COMPACT_ATOMS: atom_id res chain seq x y z
N SER A 1 25.10 20.98 7.79
CA SER A 1 24.02 20.34 7.02
C SER A 1 23.26 21.39 6.23
N THR A 2 22.96 21.09 4.98
CA THR A 2 22.16 21.92 4.06
C THR A 2 20.72 21.38 3.94
N ILE A 3 19.83 22.15 3.30
CA ILE A 3 18.50 21.66 2.93
C ILE A 3 18.62 20.48 1.94
N ALA A 4 19.63 20.46 1.08
CA ALA A 4 19.88 19.35 0.16
C ALA A 4 20.24 18.07 0.94
N ASP A 5 21.13 18.17 1.93
CA ASP A 5 21.51 17.03 2.78
C ASP A 5 20.29 16.44 3.50
N TYR A 6 19.34 17.29 3.91
CA TYR A 6 18.08 16.84 4.52
C TYR A 6 17.23 16.03 3.53
N PHE A 7 17.04 16.49 2.31
CA PHE A 7 16.29 15.74 1.29
C PHE A 7 16.99 14.45 0.86
N ASP A 8 18.32 14.45 0.81
CA ASP A 8 19.07 13.22 0.54
C ASP A 8 18.94 12.21 1.66
N GLN A 9 18.95 12.66 2.92
CA GLN A 9 18.67 11.79 4.07
C GLN A 9 17.24 11.24 4.05
N LEU A 10 16.23 12.02 3.62
CA LEU A 10 14.86 11.52 3.51
C LEU A 10 14.75 10.33 2.54
N LYS A 11 15.53 10.33 1.46
CA LYS A 11 15.53 9.23 0.47
C LYS A 11 16.10 7.92 1.03
N THR A 12 16.87 7.96 2.13
CA THR A 12 17.39 6.74 2.77
C THR A 12 16.31 5.99 3.55
N PHE A 13 15.18 6.62 3.86
CA PHE A 13 14.04 5.96 4.50
C PHE A 13 13.22 5.23 3.44
N THR A 14 13.69 4.05 3.06
CA THR A 14 13.06 3.18 2.08
C THR A 14 13.04 1.74 2.57
N MET A 15 12.07 0.97 2.10
CA MET A 15 11.95 -0.48 2.37
C MET A 15 12.35 -1.32 1.15
N LEU A 16 12.68 -0.70 0.01
CA LEU A 16 12.87 -1.41 -1.26
C LEU A 16 14.02 -2.44 -1.20
N ASP A 17 15.09 -2.15 -0.46
CA ASP A 17 16.22 -3.08 -0.29
C ASP A 17 15.86 -4.36 0.47
N MET A 18 14.75 -4.35 1.20
CA MET A 18 14.25 -5.49 1.98
C MET A 18 12.90 -6.02 1.48
N ALA A 19 12.24 -5.36 0.53
CA ALA A 19 10.91 -5.71 0.08
C ALA A 19 10.83 -7.13 -0.50
N SER A 20 11.93 -7.61 -1.10
CA SER A 20 12.05 -9.00 -1.59
C SER A 20 11.95 -10.05 -0.49
N GLN A 21 12.15 -9.68 0.78
CA GLN A 21 11.97 -10.59 1.91
C GLN A 21 10.49 -10.77 2.30
N ILE A 22 9.58 -9.99 1.72
CA ILE A 22 8.14 -10.14 1.93
C ILE A 22 7.64 -11.31 1.09
N THR A 23 7.40 -12.44 1.75
CA THR A 23 6.96 -13.70 1.12
C THR A 23 5.51 -14.07 1.43
N CYS A 24 4.83 -13.33 2.31
CA CYS A 24 3.42 -13.57 2.65
C CYS A 24 2.46 -12.86 1.67
N PRO A 25 1.18 -13.28 1.61
CA PRO A 25 0.15 -12.52 0.91
C PRO A 25 0.15 -11.05 1.34
N THR A 26 0.18 -10.12 0.39
CA THR A 26 0.30 -8.68 0.68
C THR A 26 -0.68 -7.87 -0.13
N LEU A 27 -1.53 -7.09 0.55
CA LEU A 27 -2.38 -6.08 -0.06
C LEU A 27 -1.78 -4.70 0.17
N LEU A 28 -1.60 -3.94 -0.91
CA LEU A 28 -1.31 -2.52 -0.90
C LEU A 28 -2.59 -1.78 -1.29
N LEU A 29 -3.02 -0.84 -0.48
CA LEU A 29 -4.22 -0.03 -0.73
C LEU A 29 -3.83 1.45 -0.71
N GLU A 30 -4.03 2.12 -1.84
CA GLU A 30 -3.69 3.53 -2.01
C GLU A 30 -4.93 4.39 -2.20
N SER A 31 -4.91 5.55 -1.56
CA SER A 31 -5.98 6.54 -1.62
C SER A 31 -5.59 7.71 -2.52
N VAL A 32 -6.51 8.10 -3.39
CA VAL A 32 -6.33 9.29 -4.25
C VAL A 32 -6.14 10.52 -3.36
N GLY A 33 -5.06 11.27 -3.61
CA GLY A 33 -4.75 12.50 -2.87
C GLY A 33 -4.14 12.28 -1.49
N ASP A 34 -3.68 11.07 -1.16
CA ASP A 34 -2.85 10.85 0.02
C ASP A 34 -1.47 11.52 -0.17
N PRO A 35 -1.09 12.53 0.65
CA PRO A 35 0.18 13.23 0.50
C PRO A 35 1.41 12.36 0.80
N VAL A 36 1.22 11.19 1.43
CA VAL A 36 2.29 10.22 1.70
C VAL A 36 2.14 8.92 0.89
N GLY A 37 1.18 8.86 -0.02
CA GLY A 37 0.98 7.72 -0.93
C GLY A 37 1.83 7.80 -2.21
N GLY A 38 1.58 6.88 -3.15
CA GLY A 38 2.19 6.85 -4.49
C GLY A 38 3.42 5.94 -4.60
N GLY A 39 3.89 5.37 -3.49
CA GLY A 39 4.98 4.39 -3.49
C GLY A 39 4.53 2.95 -3.77
N GLY A 40 3.21 2.69 -3.80
CA GLY A 40 2.61 1.37 -3.95
C GLY A 40 3.13 0.58 -5.14
N PRO A 41 3.17 1.12 -6.38
CA PRO A 41 3.67 0.39 -7.55
C PRO A 41 5.12 -0.09 -7.38
N ALA A 42 6.01 0.79 -6.89
CA ALA A 42 7.41 0.44 -6.68
C ALA A 42 7.60 -0.64 -5.61
N LEU A 43 6.81 -0.57 -4.53
CA LEU A 43 6.81 -1.60 -3.50
C LEU A 43 6.23 -2.92 -4.01
N LEU A 44 5.12 -2.88 -4.77
CA LEU A 44 4.50 -4.06 -5.38
C LEU A 44 5.51 -4.79 -6.26
N ASP A 45 6.25 -4.08 -7.11
CA ASP A 45 7.27 -4.66 -7.98
C ASP A 45 8.41 -5.33 -7.19
N ALA A 46 8.80 -4.75 -6.07
CA ALA A 46 9.91 -5.24 -5.25
C ALA A 46 9.57 -6.44 -4.33
N ILE A 47 8.28 -6.67 -4.01
CA ILE A 47 7.83 -7.79 -3.18
C ILE A 47 8.03 -9.13 -3.91
N SER A 48 8.54 -10.16 -3.22
CA SER A 48 8.72 -11.50 -3.82
C SER A 48 7.54 -12.45 -3.69
N SER A 49 6.57 -12.15 -2.81
CA SER A 49 5.31 -12.90 -2.73
C SER A 49 4.63 -13.00 -4.10
N THR A 50 4.18 -14.22 -4.45
CA THR A 50 3.36 -14.46 -5.65
C THR A 50 1.93 -13.99 -5.48
N THR A 51 1.50 -13.76 -4.24
CA THR A 51 0.16 -13.28 -3.88
C THR A 51 0.29 -11.85 -3.38
N LYS A 52 0.27 -10.91 -4.31
CA LYS A 52 0.39 -9.48 -4.02
C LYS A 52 -0.55 -8.68 -4.91
N GLU A 53 -1.15 -7.65 -4.34
CA GLU A 53 -2.11 -6.82 -5.07
C GLU A 53 -1.97 -5.36 -4.65
N LEU A 54 -2.12 -4.45 -5.61
CA LEU A 54 -2.27 -3.02 -5.38
C LEU A 54 -3.66 -2.59 -5.84
N ILE A 55 -4.44 -2.05 -4.91
CA ILE A 55 -5.76 -1.49 -5.19
C ILE A 55 -5.70 0.02 -5.00
N SER A 56 -6.18 0.76 -5.99
CA SER A 56 -6.25 2.23 -5.96
C SER A 56 -7.65 2.69 -6.35
N PRO A 57 -8.61 2.71 -5.40
CA PRO A 57 -9.99 3.09 -5.70
C PRO A 57 -10.08 4.54 -6.18
N PRO A 58 -10.97 4.85 -7.14
CA PRO A 58 -11.14 6.24 -7.60
C PRO A 58 -11.66 7.13 -6.46
N ALA A 59 -11.45 8.45 -6.54
CA ALA A 59 -11.93 9.38 -5.52
C ALA A 59 -13.46 9.28 -5.26
N SER A 60 -14.23 8.87 -6.27
CA SER A 60 -15.68 8.62 -6.16
C SER A 60 -16.06 7.46 -5.24
N SER A 61 -15.10 6.61 -4.84
CA SER A 61 -15.30 5.56 -3.84
C SER A 61 -15.49 6.09 -2.41
N GLY A 62 -15.18 7.38 -2.17
CA GLY A 62 -15.15 7.96 -0.84
C GLY A 62 -13.86 7.72 -0.06
N LEU A 63 -12.86 7.04 -0.65
CA LEU A 63 -11.56 6.73 -0.04
C LEU A 63 -10.46 7.75 -0.35
N ALA A 64 -10.81 9.00 -0.69
CA ALA A 64 -9.80 10.03 -0.94
C ALA A 64 -9.15 10.54 0.35
N GLY A 65 -7.89 10.95 0.25
CA GLY A 65 -7.10 11.50 1.36
C GLY A 65 -6.33 10.44 2.16
N HIS A 66 -5.64 10.89 3.20
CA HIS A 66 -4.74 10.03 3.98
C HIS A 66 -5.49 8.87 4.65
N CYS A 67 -4.98 7.66 4.48
CA CYS A 67 -5.55 6.43 5.06
C CYS A 67 -7.05 6.24 4.76
N GLY A 68 -7.51 6.56 3.55
CA GLY A 68 -8.92 6.41 3.16
C GLY A 68 -9.87 7.49 3.66
N GLY A 69 -9.37 8.50 4.39
CA GLY A 69 -10.15 9.64 4.85
C GLY A 69 -11.44 9.23 5.58
N LEU A 70 -12.59 9.70 5.09
CA LEU A 70 -13.91 9.41 5.68
C LEU A 70 -14.48 8.05 5.25
N GLY A 71 -13.88 7.36 4.27
CA GLY A 71 -14.40 6.15 3.66
C GLY A 71 -14.05 4.85 4.39
N GLN A 72 -13.78 4.87 5.70
CA GLN A 72 -13.25 3.72 6.45
C GLN A 72 -14.04 2.41 6.24
N LYS A 73 -15.37 2.47 6.14
CA LYS A 73 -16.19 1.27 5.85
C LYS A 73 -15.91 0.65 4.47
N VAL A 74 -15.57 1.49 3.48
CA VAL A 74 -15.19 1.02 2.14
C VAL A 74 -13.78 0.42 2.19
N TRP A 75 -12.88 1.03 2.96
CA TRP A 75 -11.52 0.51 3.20
C TRP A 75 -11.58 -0.87 3.85
N GLU A 76 -12.32 -0.97 4.96
CA GLU A 76 -12.57 -2.22 5.70
C GLU A 76 -13.14 -3.28 4.76
N ARG A 77 -14.15 -2.95 3.96
CA ARG A 77 -14.73 -3.89 3.00
C ARG A 77 -13.68 -4.42 2.01
N ILE A 78 -12.87 -3.55 1.41
CA ILE A 78 -11.82 -3.98 0.47
C ILE A 78 -10.84 -4.93 1.17
N VAL A 79 -10.39 -4.57 2.38
CA VAL A 79 -9.43 -5.37 3.14
C VAL A 79 -10.02 -6.72 3.54
N PHE A 80 -11.23 -6.75 4.09
CA PHE A 80 -11.85 -8.00 4.55
C PHE A 80 -12.29 -8.89 3.38
N ASP A 81 -12.86 -8.32 2.32
CA ASP A 81 -13.20 -9.08 1.11
C ASP A 81 -11.92 -9.72 0.51
N TRP A 82 -10.78 -9.02 0.53
CA TRP A 82 -9.49 -9.59 0.11
C TRP A 82 -9.00 -10.68 1.05
N LEU A 83 -9.02 -10.45 2.37
CA LEU A 83 -8.62 -11.45 3.37
C LEU A 83 -9.43 -12.75 3.26
N ASP A 84 -10.72 -12.65 2.95
CA ASP A 84 -11.57 -13.83 2.72
C ASP A 84 -11.05 -14.67 1.53
N THR A 85 -10.46 -14.06 0.51
CA THR A 85 -9.84 -14.81 -0.61
C THR A 85 -8.55 -15.52 -0.22
N ILE A 86 -7.88 -15.06 0.84
CA ILE A 86 -6.56 -15.54 1.27
C ILE A 86 -6.67 -16.58 2.40
N LEU A 87 -7.53 -16.32 3.38
CA LEU A 87 -7.58 -17.05 4.64
C LEU A 87 -8.70 -18.10 4.69
N THR A 88 -9.68 -18.05 3.79
CA THR A 88 -10.76 -19.04 3.78
C THR A 88 -10.22 -20.39 3.32
N PRO A 89 -10.31 -21.45 4.14
CA PRO A 89 -9.88 -22.78 3.74
C PRO A 89 -10.65 -23.26 2.51
N GLN A 90 -9.95 -23.76 1.49
CA GLN A 90 -10.59 -24.48 0.39
C GLN A 90 -11.10 -25.83 0.92
N ALA A 91 -12.36 -26.14 0.64
CA ALA A 91 -13.03 -27.38 1.04
C ALA A 91 -12.46 -28.61 0.31
#